data_AF-A0A3Q0QT47-F1
#
_entry.id   AF-A0A3Q0QT47-F1
#
_cell.length_a   1.000
_cell.length_b   1.000
_cell.length_c   1.000
_cell.angle_alpha   90.00
_cell.angle_beta   90.00
_cell.angle_gamma   90.00
#
_symmetry.space_group_name_H-M   'P 1'
#
loop_
_entity.id
_entity.type
_entity.pdbx_description
1 polymer ?
#
loop_
_entity_poly.entity_id
_entity_poly.type
_entity_poly.pdbx_seq_one_letter_code
_entity_poly.pdbx_strand_id
1 'polypeptide(L)'
;MPKFCVFAFHLDRVLGLNRTLPAVSRKFHFLYDGQSCPVVSWDASLYPEGLAAGLTNVKLTWGEYQDSLRQKCWQKNISPKADSGCSTIHHYEWSKLALFDFLLQINNRLDQSCCGFRPRQEDVCVELGYHAKCQDADHIQLENIIYRSQNPRHLVFTYNKGFFDRNEDNLDFRLLEGIKEFPEQAVSVLRTRKLREKLLQSLFLDQTYWESQGGRQGIDKLIDVIERRAKVLLTYINAHGIQVISMNV
;
A
#
# COMPACT_ATOMS: atom_id res chain seq x y z
N MET A 1 17.55 0.23 7.62
CA MET A 1 16.41 0.80 6.83
C MET A 1 15.50 -0.31 6.36
N PRO A 2 14.17 -0.12 6.33
CA PRO A 2 13.25 -1.19 5.95
C PRO A 2 13.46 -1.53 4.48
N LYS A 3 14.02 -2.72 4.22
CA LYS A 3 14.21 -3.28 2.87
C LYS A 3 12.87 -3.53 2.14
N PHE A 4 11.74 -3.22 2.79
CA PHE A 4 10.39 -3.50 2.33
C PHE A 4 9.95 -2.66 1.12
N CYS A 5 10.52 -1.48 0.88
CA CYS A 5 10.18 -0.67 -0.30
C CYS A 5 10.51 -1.39 -1.63
N VAL A 6 11.58 -2.20 -1.66
CA VAL A 6 11.94 -2.99 -2.85
C VAL A 6 10.91 -4.10 -3.07
N PHE A 7 10.60 -4.89 -2.04
CA PHE A 7 9.57 -5.93 -2.15
C PHE A 7 8.21 -5.34 -2.57
N ALA A 8 7.82 -4.22 -1.98
CA ALA A 8 6.59 -3.51 -2.29
C ALA A 8 6.51 -3.10 -3.77
N PHE A 9 7.62 -2.59 -4.34
CA PHE A 9 7.71 -2.28 -5.77
C PHE A 9 7.52 -3.51 -6.66
N HIS A 10 8.19 -4.62 -6.34
CA HIS A 10 8.04 -5.86 -7.10
C HIS A 10 6.62 -6.45 -6.98
N LEU A 11 6.00 -6.38 -5.81
CA LEU A 11 4.62 -6.82 -5.59
C LEU A 11 3.63 -5.98 -6.40
N ASP A 12 3.74 -4.66 -6.36
CA ASP A 12 2.91 -3.72 -7.15
C ASP A 12 2.94 -4.04 -8.64
N ARG A 13 4.13 -4.31 -9.19
CA ARG A 13 4.31 -4.72 -10.59
C ARG A 13 3.68 -6.08 -10.90
N VAL A 14 3.90 -7.08 -10.04
CA VAL A 14 3.36 -8.43 -10.23
C VAL A 14 1.83 -8.44 -10.19
N LEU A 15 1.23 -7.61 -9.35
CA LEU A 15 -0.22 -7.43 -9.26
C LEU A 15 -0.79 -6.55 -10.38
N GLY A 16 0.05 -5.88 -11.17
CA GLY A 16 -0.38 -4.98 -12.26
C GLY A 16 -0.97 -3.65 -11.79
N LEU A 17 -0.71 -3.25 -10.54
CA LEU A 17 -1.24 -2.00 -9.97
C LEU A 17 -0.49 -0.80 -10.57
N ASN A 18 0.83 -0.90 -10.71
CA ASN A 18 1.71 0.12 -11.29
C ASN A 18 1.53 1.48 -10.63
N ARG A 19 1.62 1.52 -9.29
CA ARG A 19 1.47 2.74 -8.48
C ARG A 19 2.67 3.07 -7.61
N THR A 20 3.60 2.14 -7.42
CA THR A 20 4.83 2.38 -6.66
C THR A 20 5.90 3.06 -7.51
N LEU A 21 6.84 3.76 -6.86
CA LEU A 21 8.05 4.25 -7.51
C LEU A 21 9.06 3.10 -7.71
N PRO A 22 9.85 3.11 -8.80
CA PRO A 22 10.92 2.15 -8.99
C PRO A 22 11.84 2.10 -7.77
N ALA A 23 12.08 0.90 -7.25
CA ALA A 23 12.95 0.69 -6.10
C ALA A 23 13.89 -0.50 -6.36
N VAL A 24 15.16 -0.34 -5.98
CA VAL A 24 16.19 -1.37 -6.06
C VAL A 24 17.01 -1.40 -4.78
N SER A 25 17.71 -2.49 -4.50
CA SER A 25 18.68 -2.58 -3.42
C SER A 25 20.09 -2.35 -3.95
N ARG A 26 20.88 -1.54 -3.26
CA ARG A 26 22.28 -1.27 -3.59
C ARG A 26 23.14 -1.26 -2.33
N LYS A 27 24.44 -1.52 -2.51
CA LYS A 27 25.46 -1.37 -1.48
C LYS A 27 26.29 -0.15 -1.82
N PHE A 28 26.52 0.71 -0.85
CA PHE A 28 27.40 1.87 -0.99
C PHE A 28 28.47 1.77 0.09
N HIS A 29 29.74 1.69 -0.28
CA HIS A 29 30.84 1.50 0.68
C HIS A 29 30.91 2.59 1.77
N PHE A 30 30.42 3.79 1.46
CA PHE A 30 30.42 4.94 2.36
C PHE A 30 29.10 5.14 3.13
N LEU A 31 28.06 4.32 2.88
CA LEU A 31 26.79 4.38 3.61
C LEU A 31 26.54 3.07 4.33
N TYR A 32 26.09 3.16 5.58
CA TYR A 32 25.65 2.00 6.38
C TYR A 32 26.70 0.87 6.41
N ASP A 33 27.99 1.22 6.49
CA ASP A 33 29.10 0.26 6.53
C ASP A 33 29.07 -0.78 5.39
N GLY A 34 28.64 -0.36 4.20
CA GLY A 34 28.55 -1.24 3.02
C GLY A 34 27.34 -2.19 3.03
N GLN A 35 26.43 -2.08 4.02
CA GLN A 35 25.21 -2.85 4.04
C GLN A 35 24.28 -2.47 2.88
N SER A 36 23.50 -3.44 2.41
CA SER A 36 22.48 -3.22 1.38
C SER A 36 21.39 -2.29 1.90
N CYS A 37 21.10 -1.22 1.17
CA CYS A 37 19.98 -0.32 1.44
C CYS A 37 19.06 -0.19 0.22
N PRO A 38 17.79 0.20 0.41
CA PRO A 38 16.90 0.51 -0.71
C PRO A 38 17.26 1.86 -1.33
N VAL A 39 17.20 1.93 -2.66
CA VAL A 39 17.30 3.15 -3.47
C VAL A 39 15.99 3.26 -4.23
N VAL A 40 15.25 4.33 -3.98
CA VAL A 40 13.98 4.60 -4.65
C VAL A 40 14.21 5.71 -5.65
N SER A 41 13.69 5.53 -6.86
CA SER A 41 13.77 6.55 -7.91
C SER A 41 13.08 7.81 -7.44
N TRP A 42 13.78 8.93 -7.59
CA TRP A 42 13.20 10.24 -7.35
C TRP A 42 12.26 10.63 -8.49
N ASP A 43 11.15 11.28 -8.15
CA ASP A 43 10.14 11.76 -9.10
C ASP A 43 9.80 13.22 -8.77
N ALA A 44 10.33 14.14 -9.58
CA ALA A 44 10.15 15.58 -9.40
C ALA A 44 8.67 16.01 -9.51
N SER A 45 7.85 15.24 -10.24
CA SER A 45 6.42 15.56 -10.42
C SER A 45 5.59 15.50 -9.14
N LEU A 46 6.14 14.87 -8.09
CA LEU A 46 5.52 14.82 -6.77
C LEU A 46 5.71 16.13 -5.98
N TYR A 47 6.61 17.00 -6.44
CA TYR A 47 7.01 18.26 -5.79
C TYR A 47 6.80 19.46 -6.73
N PRO A 48 5.54 19.82 -7.07
CA PRO A 48 5.25 20.88 -8.04
C PRO A 48 5.79 22.25 -7.64
N GLU A 49 5.83 22.54 -6.34
CA GLU A 49 6.31 23.79 -5.77
C GLU A 49 7.75 23.68 -5.23
N GLY A 50 8.46 22.60 -5.62
CA GLY A 50 9.82 22.29 -5.17
C GLY A 50 9.88 21.52 -3.85
N LEU A 51 11.08 21.03 -3.51
CA LEU A 51 11.31 20.14 -2.36
C LEU A 51 10.91 20.77 -1.01
N ALA A 52 11.10 22.08 -0.86
CA ALA A 52 10.81 22.81 0.38
C ALA A 52 9.31 22.89 0.69
N ALA A 53 8.45 22.88 -0.34
CA ALA A 53 7.00 22.90 -0.19
C ALA A 53 6.41 21.52 0.18
N GLY A 54 7.22 20.46 0.06
CA GLY A 54 6.80 19.10 0.35
C GLY A 54 6.09 18.41 -0.82
N LEU A 55 5.62 17.18 -0.54
CA LEU A 55 4.93 16.35 -1.52
C LEU A 55 3.49 16.82 -1.73
N THR A 56 2.97 16.60 -2.92
CA THR A 56 1.53 16.61 -3.19
C THR A 56 0.84 15.54 -2.35
N ASN A 57 -0.04 15.96 -1.44
CA ASN A 57 -0.76 15.08 -0.54
C ASN A 57 -2.23 15.48 -0.49
N VAL A 58 -3.13 14.50 -0.59
CA VAL A 58 -4.55 14.75 -0.33
C VAL A 58 -4.73 14.83 1.18
N LYS A 59 -5.34 15.92 1.65
CA LYS A 59 -5.75 16.07 3.04
C LYS A 59 -7.18 15.56 3.16
N LEU A 60 -7.34 14.44 3.85
CA LEU A 60 -8.65 13.88 4.15
C LEU A 60 -8.62 13.15 5.50
N THR A 61 -9.73 13.19 6.21
CA THR A 61 -9.96 12.34 7.38
C THR A 61 -10.42 10.93 6.95
N TRP A 62 -10.39 9.99 7.89
CA TRP A 62 -10.99 8.67 7.70
C TRP A 62 -12.47 8.75 7.34
N GLY A 63 -13.24 9.64 7.99
CA GLY A 63 -14.65 9.87 7.66
C GLY A 63 -14.83 10.34 6.21
N GLU A 64 -14.04 11.33 5.79
CA GLU A 64 -14.07 11.86 4.41
C GLU A 64 -13.62 10.82 3.37
N TYR A 65 -12.66 9.97 3.73
CA TYR A 65 -12.27 8.81 2.92
C TYR A 65 -13.44 7.84 2.74
N GLN A 66 -14.12 7.47 3.83
CA GLN A 66 -15.28 6.58 3.78
C GLN A 66 -16.44 7.20 2.99
N ASP A 67 -16.65 8.51 3.07
CA ASP A 67 -17.59 9.24 2.22
C ASP A 67 -17.19 9.18 0.73
N SER A 68 -15.91 9.39 0.42
CA SER A 68 -15.38 9.28 -0.95
C SER A 68 -15.62 7.89 -1.56
N LEU A 69 -15.51 6.82 -0.75
CA LEU A 69 -15.84 5.46 -1.17
C LEU A 69 -17.34 5.31 -1.47
N ARG A 70 -18.21 5.84 -0.61
CA ARG A 70 -19.68 5.79 -0.79
C ARG A 70 -20.12 6.53 -2.05
N GLN A 71 -19.55 7.71 -2.31
CA GLN A 71 -19.89 8.55 -3.46
C GLN A 71 -19.29 8.06 -4.78
N LYS A 72 -18.36 7.10 -4.74
CA LYS A 72 -17.63 6.58 -5.91
C LYS A 72 -17.04 7.71 -6.77
N CYS A 73 -16.31 8.61 -6.12
CA CYS A 73 -15.77 9.82 -6.75
C CYS A 73 -15.04 9.55 -8.06
N TRP A 74 -15.38 10.31 -9.10
CA TRP A 74 -14.79 10.24 -10.45
C TRP A 74 -14.96 8.90 -11.17
N GLN A 75 -15.77 7.96 -10.68
CA GLN A 75 -16.03 6.71 -11.36
C GLN A 75 -16.58 6.98 -12.77
N LYS A 76 -16.06 6.26 -13.78
CA LYS A 76 -16.38 6.48 -15.20
C LYS A 76 -16.04 7.91 -15.69
N ASN A 77 -15.10 8.59 -15.03
CA ASN A 77 -14.72 9.98 -15.30
C ASN A 77 -15.87 11.00 -15.15
N ILE A 78 -16.92 10.65 -14.41
CA ILE A 78 -18.03 11.56 -14.13
C ILE A 78 -17.61 12.51 -13.00
N SER A 79 -17.66 13.82 -13.25
CA SER A 79 -17.34 14.82 -12.23
C SER A 79 -18.33 14.72 -11.08
N PRO A 80 -17.85 14.59 -9.82
CA PRO A 80 -18.71 14.69 -8.65
C PRO A 80 -19.37 16.07 -8.55
N LYS A 81 -20.49 16.15 -7.81
CA LYS A 81 -21.11 17.43 -7.48
C LYS A 81 -20.18 18.25 -6.58
N ALA A 82 -20.22 19.58 -6.67
CA ALA A 82 -19.31 20.46 -5.92
C ALA A 82 -19.42 20.30 -4.39
N ASP A 83 -20.59 19.89 -3.90
CA ASP A 83 -20.92 19.68 -2.48
C ASP A 83 -20.72 18.22 -2.01
N SER A 84 -20.21 17.33 -2.86
CA SER A 84 -20.13 15.89 -2.58
C SER A 84 -18.98 15.46 -1.65
N GLY A 85 -18.09 16.39 -1.26
CA GLY A 85 -16.90 16.07 -0.45
C GLY A 85 -15.85 15.22 -1.17
N CYS A 86 -15.99 15.01 -2.49
CA CYS A 86 -15.03 14.23 -3.27
C CYS A 86 -13.68 14.93 -3.41
N SER A 87 -12.61 14.22 -3.07
CA SER A 87 -11.26 14.60 -3.45
C SER A 87 -11.02 14.42 -4.96
N THR A 88 -9.83 14.80 -5.45
CA THR A 88 -9.46 14.62 -6.85
C THR A 88 -9.21 13.15 -7.25
N ILE A 89 -9.10 12.24 -6.27
CA ILE A 89 -8.71 10.85 -6.48
C ILE A 89 -9.83 10.04 -7.13
N HIS A 90 -9.47 9.25 -8.15
CA HIS A 90 -10.40 8.34 -8.80
C HIS A 90 -10.74 7.15 -7.90
N HIS A 91 -12.03 6.80 -7.80
CA HIS A 91 -12.54 5.74 -6.91
C HIS A 91 -11.72 4.44 -6.91
N TYR A 92 -11.40 3.91 -8.10
CA TYR A 92 -10.64 2.66 -8.23
C TYR A 92 -9.21 2.71 -7.68
N GLU A 93 -8.64 3.90 -7.45
CA GLU A 93 -7.33 4.01 -6.84
C GLU A 93 -7.37 3.61 -5.36
N TRP A 94 -8.50 3.84 -4.68
CA TRP A 94 -8.72 3.36 -3.32
C TRP A 94 -8.80 1.83 -3.26
N SER A 95 -9.46 1.20 -4.24
CA SER A 95 -9.48 -0.27 -4.37
C SER A 95 -8.09 -0.86 -4.56
N LYS A 96 -7.26 -0.24 -5.40
CA LYS A 96 -5.87 -0.66 -5.63
C LYS A 96 -5.04 -0.52 -4.35
N LEU A 97 -5.21 0.62 -3.67
CA LEU A 97 -4.50 0.95 -2.43
C LEU A 97 -4.84 -0.04 -1.32
N ALA A 98 -6.14 -0.27 -1.06
CA ALA A 98 -6.60 -1.19 -0.03
C ALA A 98 -6.10 -2.63 -0.25
N LEU A 99 -6.10 -3.11 -1.50
CA LEU A 99 -5.55 -4.44 -1.82
C LEU A 99 -4.06 -4.53 -1.48
N PHE A 100 -3.31 -3.51 -1.87
CA PHE A 100 -1.87 -3.45 -1.67
C PHE A 100 -1.49 -3.31 -0.19
N ASP A 101 -2.10 -2.34 0.49
CA ASP A 101 -1.87 -2.05 1.89
C ASP A 101 -2.33 -3.23 2.77
N PHE A 102 -3.41 -3.95 2.42
CA PHE A 102 -3.80 -5.16 3.15
C PHE A 102 -2.78 -6.29 3.01
N LEU A 103 -2.27 -6.56 1.82
CA LEU A 103 -1.26 -7.62 1.64
C LEU A 103 0.04 -7.32 2.41
N LEU A 104 0.43 -6.05 2.46
CA LEU A 104 1.64 -5.61 3.16
C LEU A 104 1.40 -5.20 4.62
N GLN A 105 0.13 -5.11 5.04
CA GLN A 105 -0.31 -4.59 6.34
C GLN A 105 0.18 -3.15 6.62
N ILE A 106 0.09 -2.27 5.62
CA ILE A 106 0.47 -0.85 5.71
C ILE A 106 -0.73 -0.07 6.28
N ASN A 107 -0.93 -0.14 7.59
CA ASN A 107 -2.05 0.52 8.29
C ASN A 107 -1.85 2.04 8.46
N ASN A 108 -0.61 2.49 8.65
CA ASN A 108 -0.28 3.86 9.01
C ASN A 108 -0.73 4.93 8.00
N ARG A 109 -1.04 4.53 6.76
CA ARG A 109 -1.57 5.42 5.72
C ARG A 109 -3.00 5.85 6.03
N LEU A 110 -3.81 4.91 6.52
CA LEU A 110 -5.22 5.12 6.82
C LEU A 110 -5.48 5.36 8.31
N ASP A 111 -4.58 4.85 9.14
CA ASP A 111 -4.74 4.80 10.58
C ASP A 111 -3.38 4.85 11.28
N GLN A 112 -2.80 6.05 11.31
CA GLN A 112 -1.51 6.28 11.96
C GLN A 112 -1.58 6.09 13.49
N SER A 113 -2.75 6.33 14.08
CA SER A 113 -2.91 6.32 15.53
C SER A 113 -3.14 4.90 16.08
N CYS A 114 -3.75 3.97 15.34
CA CYS A 114 -4.10 2.66 15.91
C CYS A 114 -3.03 1.56 15.79
N CYS A 115 -1.96 1.74 15.02
CA CYS A 115 -0.92 0.70 14.83
C CYS A 115 -1.44 -0.66 14.32
N GLY A 116 -2.57 -0.67 13.61
CA GLY A 116 -3.21 -1.87 13.10
C GLY A 116 -4.18 -2.51 14.08
N PHE A 117 -4.48 -3.80 13.88
CA PHE A 117 -5.55 -4.47 14.62
C PHE A 117 -5.26 -4.68 16.11
N ARG A 118 -4.17 -5.41 16.42
CA ARG A 118 -3.66 -5.55 17.78
C ARG A 118 -2.23 -5.06 17.83
N PRO A 119 -2.01 -3.83 18.35
CA PRO A 119 -0.69 -3.25 18.40
C PRO A 119 0.17 -3.95 19.46
N ARG A 120 1.49 -3.96 19.22
CA ARG A 120 2.49 -4.44 20.17
C ARG A 120 3.10 -3.26 20.93
N GLN A 121 3.76 -3.54 22.05
CA GLN A 121 4.38 -2.50 22.87
C GLN A 121 5.54 -1.81 22.12
N GLU A 122 6.24 -2.55 21.26
CA GLU A 122 7.29 -2.03 20.38
C GLU A 122 6.78 -1.27 19.14
N ASP A 123 5.46 -1.16 18.94
CA ASP A 123 4.94 -0.39 17.84
C ASP A 123 5.03 1.12 18.12
N VAL A 124 5.58 1.87 17.15
CA VAL A 124 5.92 3.30 17.31
C VAL A 124 4.75 4.16 17.80
N CYS A 125 3.51 3.91 17.34
CA CYS A 125 2.38 4.72 17.81
C CYS A 125 1.99 4.39 19.27
N VAL A 126 2.33 3.21 19.79
CA VAL A 126 2.15 2.85 21.21
C VAL A 126 3.26 3.49 22.03
N GLU A 127 4.52 3.31 21.62
CA GLU A 127 5.69 3.89 22.28
C GLU A 127 5.58 5.41 22.42
N LEU A 128 5.11 6.10 21.37
CA LEU A 128 4.92 7.55 21.36
C LEU A 128 3.56 8.02 21.94
N GLY A 129 2.72 7.10 22.42
CA GLY A 129 1.42 7.40 23.03
C GLY A 129 0.33 7.88 22.07
N TYR A 130 0.56 7.84 20.75
CA TYR A 130 -0.43 8.20 19.73
C TYR A 130 -1.64 7.26 19.71
N HIS A 131 -1.47 6.02 20.19
CA HIS A 131 -2.57 5.06 20.33
C HIS A 131 -3.75 5.56 21.16
N ALA A 132 -3.55 6.52 22.07
CA ALA A 132 -4.65 7.14 22.80
C ALA A 132 -5.66 7.87 21.88
N LYS A 133 -5.23 8.31 20.69
CA LYS A 133 -6.07 9.00 19.69
C LYS A 133 -6.84 8.06 18.76
N CYS A 134 -6.60 6.75 18.87
CA CYS A 134 -7.28 5.72 18.06
C CYS A 134 -8.81 5.64 18.32
N GLN A 135 -9.30 6.26 19.40
CA GLN A 135 -10.71 6.16 19.82
C GLN A 135 -11.68 6.93 18.92
N ASP A 136 -11.23 8.03 18.29
CA ASP A 136 -12.05 8.84 17.40
C ASP A 136 -11.66 8.58 15.94
N ALA A 137 -12.13 7.44 15.44
CA ALA A 137 -11.78 6.88 14.15
C ALA A 137 -12.01 7.85 12.98
N ASP A 138 -13.09 8.62 12.99
CA ASP A 138 -13.54 9.43 11.85
C ASP A 138 -12.70 10.69 11.63
N HIS A 139 -12.07 11.22 12.68
CA HIS A 139 -11.26 12.44 12.63
C HIS A 139 -9.76 12.15 12.40
N ILE A 140 -9.36 10.88 12.33
CA ILE A 140 -7.99 10.50 12.03
C ILE A 140 -7.64 10.99 10.62
N GLN A 141 -6.57 11.77 10.52
CA GLN A 141 -6.04 12.23 9.24
C GLN A 141 -5.35 11.07 8.53
N LEU A 142 -5.67 10.89 7.25
CA LEU A 142 -4.90 10.01 6.39
C LEU A 142 -3.54 10.63 6.10
N GLU A 143 -2.52 9.79 6.00
CA GLU A 143 -1.16 10.21 5.68
C GLU A 143 -0.65 9.59 4.40
N ASN A 144 0.31 10.25 3.76
CA ASN A 144 0.99 9.72 2.58
C ASN A 144 0.02 9.35 1.44
N ILE A 145 -1.06 10.11 1.26
CA ILE A 145 -1.99 9.99 0.12
C ILE A 145 -1.47 10.85 -1.02
N ILE A 146 -0.43 10.33 -1.69
CA ILE A 146 0.35 11.08 -2.67
C ILE A 146 -0.22 10.88 -4.09
N TYR A 147 -0.16 11.93 -4.91
CA TYR A 147 -0.51 11.89 -6.34
C TYR A 147 0.54 12.65 -7.17
N ARG A 148 0.39 12.72 -8.50
CA ARG A 148 1.23 13.60 -9.35
C ARG A 148 0.43 14.81 -9.79
N SER A 149 1.01 16.01 -9.77
CA SER A 149 0.26 17.22 -10.19
C SER A 149 -0.26 17.14 -11.62
N GLN A 150 0.48 16.52 -12.55
CA GLN A 150 0.02 16.34 -13.94
C GLN A 150 -0.98 15.18 -14.08
N ASN A 151 -1.13 14.33 -13.07
CA ASN A 151 -2.09 13.23 -13.07
C ASN A 151 -2.75 13.06 -11.68
N PRO A 152 -3.57 14.05 -11.24
CA PRO A 152 -4.01 14.14 -9.86
C PRO A 152 -5.03 13.07 -9.47
N ARG A 153 -5.65 12.41 -10.44
CA ARG A 153 -6.63 11.36 -10.21
C ARG A 153 -6.02 10.04 -9.75
N HIS A 154 -4.71 9.86 -9.91
CA HIS A 154 -4.03 8.59 -9.68
C HIS A 154 -3.08 8.70 -8.49
N LEU A 155 -3.14 7.70 -7.62
CA LEU A 155 -2.30 7.65 -6.44
C LEU A 155 -0.88 7.20 -6.80
N VAL A 156 0.08 7.58 -5.95
CA VAL A 156 1.44 7.06 -5.96
C VAL A 156 1.70 6.43 -4.61
N PHE A 157 1.97 5.13 -4.62
CA PHE A 157 2.19 4.37 -3.40
C PHE A 157 3.63 4.61 -2.92
N THR A 158 3.76 5.59 -2.04
CA THR A 158 5.01 5.95 -1.35
C THR A 158 4.98 5.46 0.09
N TYR A 159 6.15 5.47 0.76
CA TYR A 159 6.30 5.07 2.16
C TYR A 159 5.82 3.64 2.48
N ASN A 160 6.11 2.70 1.60
CA ASN A 160 5.60 1.32 1.67
C ASN A 160 6.35 0.44 2.69
N LYS A 161 6.22 0.77 3.98
CA LYS A 161 6.76 -0.03 5.08
C LYS A 161 5.80 -1.18 5.40
N GLY A 162 6.01 -2.33 4.75
CA GLY A 162 5.25 -3.54 5.05
C GLY A 162 5.62 -4.18 6.40
N PHE A 163 4.65 -4.79 7.05
CA PHE A 163 4.80 -5.50 8.32
C PHE A 163 4.65 -7.01 8.07
N PHE A 164 5.74 -7.74 7.92
CA PHE A 164 5.73 -9.18 7.59
C PHE A 164 5.67 -10.11 8.82
N ASP A 165 5.81 -9.53 9.99
CA ASP A 165 5.79 -10.16 11.30
C ASP A 165 4.36 -10.33 11.86
N ARG A 166 3.35 -9.76 11.20
CA ARG A 166 1.93 -9.94 11.54
C ARG A 166 1.39 -11.22 10.92
N ASN A 167 0.98 -12.16 11.75
CA ASN A 167 0.30 -13.37 11.32
C ASN A 167 -1.18 -13.10 11.00
N GLU A 168 -1.84 -14.13 10.51
CA GLU A 168 -3.22 -14.10 10.01
C GLU A 168 -4.24 -13.73 11.10
N ASP A 169 -3.94 -14.06 12.36
CA ASP A 169 -4.77 -13.72 13.52
C ASP A 169 -4.64 -12.24 13.95
N ASN A 170 -3.71 -11.50 13.33
CA ASN A 170 -3.47 -10.08 13.60
C ASN A 170 -3.47 -9.23 12.33
N LEU A 171 -4.28 -9.59 11.34
CA LEU A 171 -4.47 -8.75 10.14
C LEU A 171 -5.47 -7.63 10.44
N ASP A 172 -5.14 -6.44 9.97
CA ASP A 172 -5.99 -5.27 10.05
C ASP A 172 -6.98 -5.22 8.88
N PHE A 173 -8.22 -5.62 9.17
CA PHE A 173 -9.33 -5.57 8.22
C PHE A 173 -9.94 -4.18 8.06
N ARG A 174 -9.57 -3.21 8.91
CA ARG A 174 -10.01 -1.82 8.74
C ARG A 174 -9.52 -1.25 7.41
N LEU A 175 -8.37 -1.71 6.93
CA LEU A 175 -7.84 -1.44 5.58
C LEU A 175 -8.80 -1.79 4.43
N LEU A 176 -9.77 -2.67 4.66
CA LEU A 176 -10.77 -3.11 3.67
C LEU A 176 -12.14 -2.44 3.88
N GLU A 177 -12.30 -1.64 4.93
CA GLU A 177 -13.58 -1.03 5.29
C GLU A 177 -14.07 -0.08 4.19
N GLY A 178 -15.35 -0.22 3.83
CA GLY A 178 -15.96 0.56 2.75
C GLY A 178 -15.61 0.09 1.33
N ILE A 179 -14.59 -0.75 1.15
CA ILE A 179 -14.21 -1.26 -0.18
C ILE A 179 -15.22 -2.29 -0.68
N LYS A 180 -15.75 -2.05 -1.89
CA LYS A 180 -16.76 -2.92 -2.53
C LYS A 180 -16.32 -3.53 -3.84
N GLU A 181 -15.13 -3.18 -4.32
CA GLU A 181 -14.59 -3.67 -5.59
C GLU A 181 -13.06 -3.76 -5.58
N PHE A 182 -12.51 -4.77 -6.25
CA PHE A 182 -11.07 -4.97 -6.45
C PHE A 182 -10.70 -5.21 -7.91
N PRO A 183 -9.44 -4.88 -8.31
CA PRO A 183 -8.99 -5.03 -9.69
C PRO A 183 -8.84 -6.51 -10.07
N GLU A 184 -9.52 -6.91 -11.16
CA GLU A 184 -9.52 -8.27 -11.69
C GLU A 184 -8.12 -8.82 -11.95
N GLN A 185 -7.24 -8.02 -12.53
CA GLN A 185 -5.87 -8.43 -12.83
C GLN A 185 -5.12 -8.89 -11.57
N ALA A 186 -5.16 -8.08 -10.51
CA ALA A 186 -4.48 -8.40 -9.25
C ALA A 186 -5.11 -9.64 -8.60
N VAL A 187 -6.45 -9.68 -8.49
CA VAL A 187 -7.18 -10.80 -7.89
C VAL A 187 -6.94 -12.11 -8.65
N SER A 188 -6.82 -12.05 -9.98
CA SER A 188 -6.50 -13.21 -10.82
C SER A 188 -5.10 -13.77 -10.51
N VAL A 189 -4.10 -12.91 -10.31
CA VAL A 189 -2.75 -13.34 -9.89
C VAL A 189 -2.79 -14.06 -8.53
N LEU A 190 -3.59 -13.54 -7.58
CA LEU A 190 -3.77 -14.17 -6.27
C LEU A 190 -4.49 -15.53 -6.36
N ARG A 191 -5.53 -15.64 -7.19
CA ARG A 191 -6.32 -16.89 -7.36
C ARG A 191 -5.55 -17.99 -8.08
N THR A 192 -4.80 -17.65 -9.11
CA THR A 192 -4.16 -18.62 -10.01
C THR A 192 -2.86 -19.22 -9.46
N ARG A 193 -2.49 -18.92 -8.20
CA ARG A 193 -1.22 -19.31 -7.57
C ARG A 193 0.03 -18.92 -8.38
N LYS A 194 -0.11 -17.97 -9.31
CA LYS A 194 0.99 -17.40 -10.10
C LYS A 194 1.79 -16.35 -9.34
N LEU A 195 1.30 -15.91 -8.18
CA LEU A 195 1.93 -14.89 -7.35
C LEU A 195 3.40 -15.24 -7.05
N ARG A 196 3.66 -16.42 -6.50
CA ARG A 196 5.02 -16.87 -6.17
C ARG A 196 5.93 -16.89 -7.38
N GLU A 197 5.52 -17.56 -8.46
CA GLU A 197 6.31 -17.67 -9.68
C GLU A 197 6.73 -16.27 -10.20
N LYS A 198 5.76 -15.36 -10.31
CA LYS A 198 6.00 -13.99 -10.79
C LYS A 198 6.86 -13.17 -9.83
N LEU A 199 6.65 -13.27 -8.52
CA LEU A 199 7.48 -12.58 -7.53
C LEU A 199 8.92 -13.08 -7.56
N LEU A 200 9.14 -14.39 -7.66
CA LEU A 200 10.48 -14.95 -7.75
C LEU A 200 11.21 -14.46 -9.00
N GLN A 201 10.55 -14.51 -10.16
CA GLN A 201 11.10 -13.98 -11.42
C GLN A 201 11.42 -12.48 -11.30
N SER A 202 10.54 -11.70 -10.69
CA SER A 202 10.72 -10.26 -10.55
C SER A 202 11.85 -9.90 -9.57
N LEU A 203 11.86 -10.52 -8.39
CA LEU A 203 12.83 -10.26 -7.31
C LEU A 203 14.23 -10.78 -7.64
N PHE A 204 14.35 -11.84 -8.43
CA PHE A 204 15.64 -12.38 -8.84
C PHE A 204 16.47 -11.40 -9.69
N LEU A 205 15.81 -10.44 -10.35
CA LEU A 205 16.48 -9.38 -11.10
C LEU A 205 17.25 -8.40 -10.20
N ASP A 206 16.87 -8.30 -8.92
CA ASP A 206 17.60 -7.52 -7.92
C ASP A 206 18.44 -8.46 -7.05
N GLN A 207 19.59 -8.87 -7.57
CA GLN A 207 20.50 -9.79 -6.89
C GLN A 207 20.93 -9.27 -5.52
N THR A 208 21.16 -7.96 -5.38
CA THR A 208 21.53 -7.36 -4.09
C THR A 208 20.41 -7.52 -3.08
N TYR A 209 19.16 -7.26 -3.48
CA TYR A 209 18.01 -7.48 -2.62
C TYR A 209 17.88 -8.97 -2.26
N TRP A 210 17.91 -9.84 -3.26
CA TRP A 210 17.78 -11.30 -3.13
C TRP A 210 18.75 -11.87 -2.10
N GLU A 211 20.04 -11.58 -2.25
CA GLU A 211 21.09 -12.02 -1.32
C GLU A 211 20.88 -11.41 0.08
N SER A 212 20.50 -10.13 0.15
CA SER A 212 20.31 -9.44 1.42
C SER A 212 19.13 -9.99 2.25
N GLN A 213 18.21 -10.74 1.64
CA GLN A 213 17.13 -11.42 2.32
C GLN A 213 17.51 -12.84 2.77
N GLY A 214 18.72 -13.32 2.48
CA GLY A 214 19.11 -14.72 2.71
C GLY A 214 18.82 -15.62 1.52
N GLY A 215 18.83 -15.06 0.30
CA GLY A 215 18.64 -15.79 -0.94
C GLY A 215 17.25 -16.41 -1.06
N ARG A 216 17.17 -17.57 -1.73
CA ARG A 216 15.90 -18.22 -2.06
C ARG A 216 15.02 -18.47 -0.84
N GLN A 217 15.61 -19.03 0.22
CA GLN A 217 14.87 -19.39 1.44
C GLN A 217 14.26 -18.15 2.13
N GLY A 218 15.01 -17.04 2.16
CA GLY A 218 14.51 -15.79 2.73
C GLY A 218 13.39 -15.17 1.91
N ILE A 219 13.54 -15.17 0.59
CA ILE A 219 12.50 -14.70 -0.34
C ILE A 219 11.24 -15.56 -0.25
N ASP A 220 11.37 -16.89 -0.18
CA ASP A 220 10.23 -17.78 0.01
C ASP A 220 9.46 -17.44 1.29
N LYS A 221 10.13 -17.18 2.42
CA LYS A 221 9.46 -16.79 3.67
C LYS A 221 8.62 -15.52 3.51
N LEU A 222 9.15 -14.51 2.80
CA LEU A 222 8.41 -13.27 2.53
C LEU A 222 7.18 -13.55 1.64
N ILE A 223 7.35 -14.36 0.59
CA ILE A 223 6.25 -14.75 -0.31
C ILE A 223 5.20 -15.57 0.44
N ASP A 224 5.60 -16.49 1.34
CA ASP A 224 4.69 -17.32 2.13
C ASP A 224 3.73 -16.44 2.95
N VAL A 225 4.24 -15.35 3.56
CA VAL A 225 3.43 -14.38 4.30
C VAL A 225 2.38 -13.75 3.38
N ILE A 226 2.78 -13.29 2.19
CA ILE A 226 1.85 -12.66 1.25
C ILE A 226 0.82 -13.66 0.72
N GLU A 227 1.21 -14.90 0.43
CA GLU A 227 0.27 -15.93 -0.04
C GLU A 227 -0.77 -16.29 1.04
N ARG A 228 -0.36 -16.38 2.31
CA ARG A 228 -1.31 -16.61 3.41
C ARG A 228 -2.30 -15.45 3.56
N ARG A 229 -1.83 -14.20 3.47
CA ARG A 229 -2.70 -13.01 3.46
C ARG A 229 -3.60 -12.93 2.23
N ALA A 230 -3.09 -13.32 1.06
CA ALA A 230 -3.89 -13.38 -0.16
C ALA A 230 -5.04 -14.38 -0.01
N LYS A 231 -4.81 -15.54 0.64
CA LYS A 231 -5.87 -16.49 0.95
C LYS A 231 -6.94 -15.85 1.84
N VAL A 232 -6.53 -15.15 2.90
CA VAL A 232 -7.46 -14.42 3.79
C VAL A 232 -8.25 -13.35 3.03
N LEU A 233 -7.59 -12.55 2.19
CA LEU A 233 -8.23 -11.53 1.35
C LEU A 233 -9.26 -12.16 0.40
N LEU A 234 -8.92 -13.27 -0.26
CA LEU A 234 -9.83 -13.97 -1.17
C LEU A 234 -11.05 -14.53 -0.43
N THR A 235 -10.86 -15.06 0.78
CA THR A 235 -11.98 -15.47 1.64
C THR A 235 -12.85 -14.28 2.02
N TYR A 236 -12.25 -13.15 2.39
CA TYR A 236 -12.97 -11.91 2.69
C TYR A 236 -13.78 -11.39 1.50
N ILE A 237 -13.17 -11.34 0.30
CA ILE A 237 -13.84 -10.95 -0.94
C ILE A 237 -15.10 -11.78 -1.18
N ASN A 238 -14.99 -13.11 -1.04
CA ASN A 238 -16.12 -14.02 -1.25
C ASN A 238 -17.19 -13.86 -0.17
N ALA A 239 -16.80 -13.77 1.10
CA ALA A 239 -17.73 -13.66 2.23
C ALA A 239 -18.53 -12.36 2.22
N HIS A 240 -17.93 -11.27 1.73
CA HIS A 240 -18.56 -9.95 1.70
C HIS A 240 -19.15 -9.57 0.33
N GLY A 241 -19.14 -10.49 -0.65
CA GLY A 241 -19.69 -10.24 -1.99
C GLY A 241 -18.99 -9.09 -2.73
N ILE A 242 -17.70 -8.88 -2.46
CA ILE A 242 -16.91 -7.80 -3.07
C ILE A 242 -16.73 -8.11 -4.56
N GLN A 243 -17.00 -7.12 -5.40
CA GLN A 243 -16.93 -7.29 -6.84
C GLN A 243 -15.48 -7.33 -7.32
N VAL A 244 -15.21 -8.14 -8.34
CA VAL A 244 -13.91 -8.21 -9.00
C VAL A 244 -14.12 -7.72 -10.42
N ILE A 245 -13.58 -6.55 -10.74
CA ILE A 245 -13.89 -5.86 -11.99
C ILE A 245 -12.63 -5.44 -12.75
N SER A 246 -12.77 -5.28 -14.06
CA SER A 246 -11.75 -4.62 -14.87
C SER A 246 -11.75 -3.12 -14.58
N MET A 247 -10.68 -2.64 -13.95
CA MET A 247 -10.49 -1.24 -13.58
C MET A 247 -9.64 -0.54 -14.64
N ASN A 248 -10.25 -0.25 -15.79
CA ASN A 248 -9.65 0.62 -16.80
C ASN A 248 -9.68 2.05 -16.26
N VAL A 249 -8.53 2.55 -15.82
CA VAL A 249 -8.30 3.95 -15.47
C VAL A 249 -7.15 4.47 -16.31
#